data_AF-A0A5M9JDQ8-F1
#
_entry.id   AF-A0A5M9JDQ8-F1
#
_cell.length_a   1.000
_cell.length_b   1.000
_cell.length_c   1.000
_cell.angle_alpha   90.00
_cell.angle_beta   90.00
_cell.angle_gamma   90.00
#
_symmetry.space_group_name_H-M   'P 1'
#
loop_
_entity.id
_entity.type
_entity.pdbx_description
1 polymer ?
#
loop_
_entity_poly.entity_id
_entity_poly.type
_entity_poly.pdbx_seq_one_letter_code
_entity_poly.pdbx_strand_id
1 'polypeptide(L)'
;MSATEATQKKTFGKSTRVVSNEKAQKYYPAEDVSNPRKVRKSIRPSKVRPSLEPGKVLILLAGRFRGKRVILLKALDQGVLLVTGPFKVNGVPIRRVNARYVIATSTKVDLAGIDQAKIEEISNPKYFAREKSEKKASEEAFFKQGEKPEKKQPSSSRAADQKTIDKAILSSLKKTPELASYLGSSFSLRKDWGEWVHLGADVGNSTINLTSRFLHLDL
;
A
#
# COMPACT_ATOMS: atom_id res chain seq x y z
N MET A 1 37.36 -0.13 29.41
CA MET A 1 37.94 -1.13 28.47
C MET A 1 38.55 -0.36 27.33
N SER A 2 39.88 -0.28 27.31
CA SER A 2 40.67 0.50 26.35
C SER A 2 40.43 -0.01 24.93
N ALA A 3 39.88 0.84 24.07
CA ALA A 3 39.76 0.55 22.65
C ALA A 3 41.16 0.34 22.07
N THR A 4 41.39 -0.83 21.47
CA THR A 4 42.61 -1.12 20.71
C THR A 4 42.63 -0.19 19.50
N GLU A 5 43.47 0.84 19.53
CA GLU A 5 43.61 1.83 18.46
C GLU A 5 44.05 1.15 17.16
N ALA A 6 43.17 1.17 16.14
CA ALA A 6 43.42 0.57 14.84
C ALA A 6 44.55 1.33 14.12
N THR A 7 45.78 0.84 14.25
CA THR A 7 46.98 1.40 13.63
C THR A 7 47.32 0.66 12.34
N GLN A 8 47.64 1.41 11.28
CA GLN A 8 48.03 0.86 9.97
C GLN A 8 49.50 1.16 9.69
N LYS A 9 50.27 0.14 9.26
CA LYS A 9 51.62 0.34 8.72
C LYS A 9 51.50 0.90 7.29
N LYS A 10 51.90 2.15 7.09
CA LYS A 10 51.97 2.79 5.76
C LYS A 10 53.43 2.96 5.35
N THR A 11 53.74 2.56 4.12
CA THR A 11 55.05 2.75 3.49
C THR A 11 55.18 4.18 2.97
N PHE A 12 56.19 4.90 3.45
CA PHE A 12 56.59 6.22 2.97
C PHE A 12 57.99 6.09 2.35
N GLY A 13 58.06 6.07 1.02
CA GLY A 13 59.30 5.83 0.29
C GLY A 13 59.89 4.46 0.64
N LYS A 14 61.15 4.44 1.11
CA LYS A 14 61.86 3.21 1.51
C LYS A 14 61.60 2.77 2.97
N SER A 15 60.78 3.50 3.74
CA SER A 15 60.56 3.24 5.17
C SER A 15 59.09 3.00 5.51
N THR A 16 58.81 2.11 6.46
CA THR A 16 57.46 1.87 6.99
C THR A 16 57.25 2.61 8.30
N ARG A 17 56.14 3.33 8.43
CA ARG A 17 55.72 3.94 9.71
C ARG A 17 54.32 3.49 10.09
N VAL A 18 54.10 3.30 11.38
CA VAL A 18 52.78 3.02 11.96
C VAL A 18 52.02 4.35 12.06
N VAL A 19 50.83 4.44 11.46
CA VAL A 19 49.99 5.65 11.43
C VAL A 19 48.59 5.29 11.93
N SER A 20 47.96 6.18 12.71
CA SER A 20 46.56 6.01 13.12
C SER A 20 45.65 5.98 11.90
N ASN A 21 44.68 5.06 11.89
CA ASN A 21 43.68 5.02 10.82
C ASN A 21 42.67 6.17 10.94
N GLU A 22 42.38 6.57 12.18
CA GLU A 22 41.51 7.70 12.49
C GLU A 22 42.32 9.01 12.43
N LYS A 23 42.04 9.82 11.40
CA LYS A 23 42.59 11.17 11.27
C LYS A 23 41.66 12.15 11.99
N ALA A 24 42.22 13.00 12.84
CA ALA A 24 41.48 14.10 13.43
C ALA A 24 40.94 15.04 12.35
N GLN A 25 39.77 15.65 12.59
CA GLN A 25 39.21 16.65 11.69
C GLN A 25 40.10 17.91 11.70
N LYS A 26 40.29 18.53 10.53
CA LYS A 26 41.11 19.75 10.39
C LYS A 26 40.40 21.00 10.95
N TYR A 27 39.07 20.96 11.00
CA TYR A 27 38.22 22.07 11.42
C TYR A 27 37.40 21.64 12.64
N TYR A 28 37.38 22.48 13.66
CA TYR A 28 36.53 22.33 14.84
C TYR A 28 35.52 23.48 14.86
N PRO A 29 34.22 23.21 15.10
CA PRO A 29 33.24 24.27 15.31
C PRO A 29 33.56 25.04 16.59
N ALA A 30 33.14 26.31 16.66
CA ALA A 30 33.34 27.13 17.85
C ALA A 30 32.47 26.69 19.05
N GLU A 31 31.37 25.97 18.78
CA GLU A 31 30.44 25.46 19.79
C GLU A 31 30.20 23.96 19.59
N ASP A 32 30.13 23.22 20.70
CA ASP A 32 29.80 21.79 20.68
C ASP A 32 28.29 21.58 20.53
N VAL A 33 27.90 20.70 19.61
CA VAL A 33 26.50 20.30 19.45
C VAL A 33 26.15 19.23 20.48
N SER A 34 25.15 19.50 21.32
CA SER A 34 24.69 18.54 22.32
C SER A 34 24.15 17.25 21.67
N ASN A 35 24.65 16.10 22.11
CA ASN A 35 24.20 14.80 21.59
C ASN A 35 22.77 14.49 22.04
N PRO A 36 21.88 14.07 21.11
CA PRO A 36 20.52 13.72 21.45
C PRO A 36 20.48 12.51 22.41
N ARG A 37 19.59 12.58 23.41
CA ARG A 37 19.40 11.49 24.38
C ARG A 37 18.96 10.21 23.68
N LYS A 38 19.53 9.07 24.07
CA LYS A 38 19.15 7.75 23.54
C LYS A 38 17.73 7.39 23.96
N VAL A 39 16.80 7.39 23.00
CA VAL A 39 15.39 7.02 23.22
C VAL A 39 15.21 5.50 23.14
N ARG A 40 14.47 4.89 24.07
CA ARG A 40 14.17 3.43 24.11
C ARG A 40 12.97 3.01 23.24
N LYS A 41 12.69 3.73 22.15
CA LYS A 41 11.57 3.38 21.24
C LYS A 41 12.02 2.23 20.33
N SER A 42 11.34 1.08 20.40
CA SER A 42 11.53 -0.03 19.47
C SER A 42 10.43 -0.06 18.40
N ILE A 43 10.78 -0.57 17.21
CA ILE A 43 9.81 -0.82 16.14
C ILE A 43 8.96 -2.02 16.54
N ARG A 44 7.65 -1.79 16.73
CA ARG A 44 6.69 -2.86 17.02
C ARG A 44 6.15 -3.44 15.71
N PRO A 45 5.98 -4.77 15.61
CA PRO A 45 5.36 -5.37 14.44
C PRO A 45 3.90 -4.91 14.34
N SER A 46 3.43 -4.72 13.11
CA SER A 46 2.02 -4.37 12.89
C SER A 46 1.14 -5.59 13.12
N LYS A 47 0.07 -5.44 13.91
CA LYS A 47 -0.99 -6.45 14.05
C LYS A 47 -2.19 -6.06 13.18
N VAL A 48 -2.58 -6.96 12.29
CA VAL A 48 -3.76 -6.81 11.44
C VAL A 48 -5.00 -7.31 12.20
N ARG A 49 -6.17 -6.68 11.95
CA ARG A 49 -7.45 -7.08 12.54
C ARG A 49 -7.87 -8.45 12.01
N PRO A 50 -8.57 -9.29 12.80
CA PRO A 50 -8.96 -10.63 12.37
C PRO A 50 -9.91 -10.64 11.16
N SER A 51 -10.69 -9.57 10.95
CA SER A 51 -11.58 -9.46 9.79
C SER A 51 -10.86 -9.30 8.45
N LEU A 52 -9.58 -8.96 8.45
CA LEU A 52 -8.77 -8.74 7.25
C LEU A 52 -8.03 -10.03 6.88
N GLU A 53 -8.78 -10.98 6.34
CA GLU A 53 -8.23 -12.24 5.82
C GLU A 53 -7.93 -12.16 4.31
N PRO A 54 -6.89 -12.85 3.82
CA PRO A 54 -6.68 -13.01 2.38
C PRO A 54 -7.96 -13.51 1.66
N GLY A 55 -8.29 -12.86 0.54
CA GLY A 55 -9.48 -13.14 -0.26
C GLY A 55 -10.72 -12.34 0.14
N LYS A 56 -10.71 -11.65 1.29
CA LYS A 56 -11.82 -10.77 1.67
C LYS A 56 -11.96 -9.60 0.70
N VAL A 57 -13.21 -9.22 0.44
CA VAL A 57 -13.52 -7.98 -0.26
C VAL A 57 -13.42 -6.81 0.72
N LEU A 58 -12.86 -5.72 0.23
CA LEU A 58 -12.48 -4.54 0.98
C LEU A 58 -13.08 -3.30 0.29
N ILE A 59 -13.61 -2.37 1.07
CA ILE A 59 -14.05 -1.06 0.57
C ILE A 59 -12.96 -0.03 0.92
N LEU A 60 -12.42 0.64 -0.10
CA LEU A 60 -11.44 1.70 0.10
C LEU A 60 -12.14 3.00 0.52
N LEU A 61 -11.72 3.60 1.63
CA LEU A 61 -12.31 4.83 2.14
C LEU A 61 -11.59 6.08 1.65
N ALA A 62 -10.28 5.99 1.39
CA ALA A 62 -9.43 7.12 1.10
C ALA A 62 -8.62 6.96 -0.20
N GLY A 63 -8.18 8.09 -0.75
CA GLY A 63 -7.37 8.17 -1.96
C GLY A 63 -8.19 8.19 -3.26
N ARG A 64 -7.49 8.03 -4.39
CA ARG A 64 -8.09 8.11 -5.74
C ARG A 64 -9.17 7.05 -5.99
N PHE A 65 -9.07 5.90 -5.32
CA PHE A 65 -9.97 4.77 -5.49
C PHE A 65 -10.99 4.63 -4.36
N ARG A 66 -11.34 5.74 -3.69
CA ARG A 66 -12.38 5.74 -2.64
C ARG A 66 -13.71 5.20 -3.16
N GLY A 67 -14.44 4.48 -2.32
CA GLY A 67 -15.69 3.80 -2.63
C GLY A 67 -15.53 2.51 -3.46
N LYS A 68 -14.37 2.25 -4.06
CA LYS A 68 -14.17 1.02 -4.84
C LYS A 68 -14.09 -0.20 -3.94
N ARG A 69 -14.67 -1.30 -4.42
CA ARG A 69 -14.58 -2.62 -3.79
C ARG A 69 -13.39 -3.37 -4.39
N VAL A 70 -12.56 -3.97 -3.56
CA VAL A 70 -11.23 -4.45 -3.96
C VAL A 70 -10.90 -5.71 -3.15
N ILE A 71 -10.09 -6.64 -3.67
CA ILE A 71 -9.82 -7.93 -3.01
C ILE A 71 -8.47 -7.86 -2.28
N LEU A 72 -8.45 -8.34 -1.03
CA LEU A 72 -7.21 -8.47 -0.24
C LEU A 72 -6.39 -9.67 -0.74
N LEU A 73 -5.14 -9.42 -1.15
CA LEU A 73 -4.20 -10.49 -1.52
C LEU A 73 -3.37 -10.94 -0.32
N LYS A 74 -2.66 -10.01 0.30
CA LYS A 74 -1.72 -10.30 1.40
C LYS A 74 -1.64 -9.13 2.38
N ALA A 75 -1.58 -9.42 3.66
CA ALA A 75 -1.19 -8.46 4.69
C ALA A 75 0.34 -8.39 4.78
N LEU A 76 0.92 -7.20 4.66
CA LEU A 76 2.36 -6.98 4.77
C LEU A 76 2.75 -6.66 6.22
N ASP A 77 3.99 -6.99 6.55
CA ASP A 77 4.66 -6.73 7.84
C ASP A 77 4.61 -5.26 8.28
N GLN A 78 4.65 -4.33 7.33
CA GLN A 78 4.60 -2.88 7.56
C GLN A 78 3.21 -2.34 7.94
N GLY A 79 2.19 -3.19 8.14
CA GLY A 79 0.81 -2.75 8.43
C GLY A 79 0.08 -2.18 7.23
N VAL A 80 0.52 -2.58 6.04
CA VAL A 80 -0.03 -2.19 4.76
C VAL A 80 -0.58 -3.44 4.09
N LEU A 81 -1.70 -3.32 3.41
CA LEU A 81 -2.36 -4.37 2.68
C LEU A 81 -1.96 -4.31 1.21
N LEU A 82 -1.70 -5.46 0.61
CA LEU A 82 -1.60 -5.62 -0.83
C LEU A 82 -2.98 -5.99 -1.36
N VAL A 83 -3.52 -5.15 -2.23
CA VAL A 83 -4.91 -5.22 -2.67
C VAL A 83 -4.95 -5.18 -4.20
N THR A 84 -5.86 -5.94 -4.83
CA THR A 84 -6.12 -5.87 -6.27
C THR A 84 -7.61 -5.80 -6.55
N GLY A 85 -8.04 -4.90 -7.43
CA GLY A 85 -9.42 -4.83 -7.90
C GLY A 85 -9.40 -5.16 -9.38
N PRO A 86 -9.72 -6.40 -9.79
CA PRO A 86 -9.45 -6.92 -11.13
C PRO A 86 -9.57 -5.84 -12.18
N PHE A 87 -8.45 -5.48 -12.82
CA PHE A 87 -8.29 -4.15 -13.43
C PHE A 87 -9.34 -3.88 -14.51
N LYS A 88 -9.80 -4.94 -15.18
CA LYS A 88 -10.88 -4.92 -16.18
C LYS A 88 -12.26 -4.55 -15.61
N VAL A 89 -12.52 -4.85 -14.33
CA VAL A 89 -13.83 -4.61 -13.68
C VAL A 89 -13.83 -3.24 -13.01
N ASN A 90 -12.78 -2.91 -12.25
CA ASN A 90 -12.81 -1.76 -11.32
C ASN A 90 -11.82 -0.66 -11.65
N GLY A 91 -10.85 -0.93 -12.52
CA GLY A 91 -9.75 -0.01 -12.83
C GLY A 91 -8.76 0.22 -11.68
N VAL A 92 -8.76 -0.64 -10.65
CA VAL A 92 -7.86 -0.55 -9.50
C VAL A 92 -6.68 -1.52 -9.70
N PRO A 93 -5.46 -1.04 -10.01
CA PRO A 93 -4.32 -1.92 -10.16
C PRO A 93 -3.90 -2.49 -8.79
N ILE A 94 -3.01 -3.48 -8.79
CA ILE A 94 -2.35 -3.98 -7.59
C ILE A 94 -1.71 -2.80 -6.87
N ARG A 95 -2.14 -2.58 -5.63
CA ARG A 95 -1.78 -1.38 -4.88
C ARG A 95 -1.65 -1.67 -3.39
N ARG A 96 -0.72 -0.94 -2.78
CA ARG A 96 -0.54 -0.88 -1.33
C ARG A 96 -1.54 0.07 -0.70
N VAL A 97 -2.25 -0.38 0.33
CA VAL A 97 -3.30 0.36 1.04
C VAL A 97 -3.10 0.21 2.54
N ASN A 98 -3.20 1.29 3.31
CA ASN A 98 -3.13 1.20 4.76
C ASN A 98 -4.43 0.57 5.32
N ALA A 99 -4.29 -0.41 6.21
CA ALA A 99 -5.41 -1.15 6.81
C ALA A 99 -6.43 -0.26 7.54
N ARG A 100 -6.05 0.94 7.99
CA ARG A 100 -6.96 1.89 8.67
C ARG A 100 -8.03 2.49 7.75
N TYR A 101 -7.77 2.59 6.45
CA TYR A 101 -8.67 3.24 5.49
C TYR A 101 -9.49 2.24 4.68
N VAL A 102 -9.82 1.12 5.31
CA VAL A 102 -10.51 0.00 4.68
C VAL A 102 -11.62 -0.52 5.56
N ILE A 103 -12.76 -0.82 4.96
CA ILE A 103 -13.82 -1.62 5.58
C ILE A 103 -13.73 -3.04 5.02
N ALA A 104 -13.57 -4.02 5.90
CA ALA A 104 -13.66 -5.43 5.52
C ALA A 104 -15.13 -5.85 5.43
N THR A 105 -15.53 -6.46 4.32
CA THR A 105 -16.89 -6.99 4.15
C THR A 105 -16.96 -8.45 4.60
N SER A 106 -18.18 -8.98 4.71
CA SER A 106 -18.42 -10.40 4.98
C SER A 106 -18.04 -11.30 3.79
N THR A 107 -18.12 -10.78 2.57
CA THR A 107 -17.84 -11.51 1.33
C THR A 107 -16.37 -11.90 1.18
N LYS A 108 -16.13 -13.17 0.81
CA LYS A 108 -14.80 -13.77 0.59
C LYS A 108 -14.75 -14.39 -0.81
N VAL A 109 -13.67 -14.11 -1.52
CA VAL A 109 -13.36 -14.69 -2.84
C VAL A 109 -12.29 -15.75 -2.65
N ASP A 110 -12.47 -16.89 -3.29
CA ASP A 110 -11.47 -17.94 -3.29
C ASP A 110 -10.26 -17.54 -4.14
N LEU A 111 -9.07 -17.63 -3.52
CA LEU A 111 -7.77 -17.31 -4.11
C LEU A 111 -7.01 -18.57 -4.55
N ALA A 112 -7.65 -19.75 -4.52
CA ALA A 112 -7.06 -20.99 -5.04
C ALA A 112 -6.67 -20.82 -6.52
N GLY A 113 -5.37 -20.98 -6.81
CA GLY A 113 -4.81 -20.84 -8.15
C GLY A 113 -4.06 -19.52 -8.42
N ILE A 114 -3.88 -18.65 -7.42
CA ILE A 114 -2.95 -17.53 -7.55
C ILE A 114 -1.52 -17.99 -7.23
N ASP A 115 -0.58 -17.61 -8.10
CA ASP A 115 0.85 -17.83 -7.90
C ASP A 115 1.36 -17.08 -6.65
N GLN A 116 1.48 -17.80 -5.53
CA GLN A 116 1.94 -17.22 -4.26
C GLN A 116 3.34 -16.62 -4.38
N ALA A 117 4.24 -17.24 -5.15
CA ALA A 117 5.58 -16.74 -5.41
C ALA A 117 5.57 -15.33 -6.04
N LYS A 118 4.66 -15.06 -6.98
CA LYS A 118 4.52 -13.73 -7.59
C LYS A 118 3.97 -12.70 -6.60
N ILE A 119 3.04 -13.11 -5.73
CA ILE A 119 2.57 -12.24 -4.64
C ILE A 119 3.75 -11.85 -3.74
N GLU A 120 4.65 -12.77 -3.43
CA GLU A 120 5.82 -12.52 -2.59
C GLU A 120 6.82 -11.58 -3.26
N GLU A 121 7.10 -11.76 -4.54
CA GLU A 121 7.97 -10.84 -5.29
C GLU A 121 7.41 -9.41 -5.28
N ILE A 122 6.11 -9.26 -5.58
CA ILE A 122 5.41 -7.97 -5.62
C ILE A 122 5.29 -7.36 -4.21
N SER A 123 5.23 -8.19 -3.16
CA SER A 123 5.08 -7.73 -1.78
C SER A 123 6.25 -6.88 -1.28
N ASN A 124 7.41 -6.99 -1.94
CA ASN A 124 8.61 -6.26 -1.56
C ASN A 124 8.40 -4.73 -1.62
N PRO A 125 8.81 -3.98 -0.57
CA PRO A 125 8.66 -2.52 -0.53
C PRO A 125 9.31 -1.80 -1.72
N LYS A 126 10.41 -2.36 -2.26
CA LYS A 126 11.16 -1.82 -3.40
C LYS A 126 10.34 -1.82 -4.70
N TYR A 127 9.42 -2.77 -4.88
CA TYR A 127 8.58 -2.87 -6.08
C TYR A 127 7.68 -1.63 -6.27
N PHE A 128 7.19 -1.06 -5.17
CA PHE A 128 6.32 0.13 -5.17
C PHE A 128 7.06 1.44 -4.90
N ALA A 129 8.38 1.40 -4.76
CA ALA A 129 9.16 2.61 -4.54
C ALA A 129 9.03 3.53 -5.75
N ARG A 130 8.83 4.83 -5.49
CA ARG A 130 8.88 5.84 -6.54
C ARG A 130 10.34 6.03 -6.93
N GLU A 131 10.63 5.98 -8.22
CA GLU A 131 11.90 6.44 -8.76
C GLU A 131 12.10 7.91 -8.37
N LYS A 132 13.17 8.18 -7.63
CA LYS A 132 13.60 9.54 -7.33
C LYS A 132 14.35 10.04 -8.55
N SER A 133 13.78 10.99 -9.28
CA SER A 133 14.53 11.75 -10.27
C SER A 133 15.61 12.54 -9.53
N GLU A 134 16.88 12.34 -9.89
CA GLU A 134 17.96 13.20 -9.44
C GLU A 134 17.65 14.63 -9.92
N LYS A 135 17.28 15.50 -8.99
CA LYS A 135 17.16 16.93 -9.30
C LYS A 135 18.59 17.46 -9.45
N LYS A 136 19.13 17.43 -10.67
CA LYS A 136 20.27 18.27 -11.01
C LYS A 136 19.77 19.70 -10.98
N ALA A 137 20.25 20.49 -10.03
CA ALA A 137 19.96 21.92 -9.95
C ALA A 137 20.77 22.66 -11.03
N SER A 138 20.41 22.48 -12.31
CA SER A 138 20.89 23.30 -13.41
C SER A 138 19.79 24.28 -13.83
N GLU A 139 20.16 25.50 -14.23
CA GLU A 139 19.22 26.55 -14.66
C GLU A 139 18.29 26.08 -15.78
N GLU A 140 18.75 25.21 -16.68
CA GLU A 140 17.94 24.62 -17.75
C GLU A 140 16.77 23.77 -17.24
N ALA A 141 16.91 23.11 -16.09
CA ALA A 141 15.83 22.33 -15.49
C ALA A 141 14.73 23.21 -14.87
N PHE A 142 15.07 24.47 -14.51
CA PHE A 142 14.12 25.45 -14.00
C PHE A 142 13.21 25.99 -15.12
N PHE A 143 13.74 26.21 -16.33
CA PHE A 143 12.95 26.65 -17.49
C PHE A 143 12.01 25.57 -18.05
N LYS A 144 12.34 24.28 -17.89
CA LYS A 144 11.49 23.16 -18.32
C LYS A 144 10.35 22.81 -17.34
N GLN A 145 10.28 23.46 -16.18
CA GLN A 145 9.26 23.18 -15.16
C GLN A 145 7.87 23.76 -15.50
N GLY A 146 7.78 24.64 -16.51
CA GLY A 146 6.52 25.22 -17.00
C GLY A 146 5.71 24.35 -17.96
N GLU A 147 6.31 23.31 -18.55
CA GLU A 147 5.59 22.36 -19.41
C GLU A 147 4.78 21.36 -18.56
N LYS A 148 3.54 21.08 -18.97
CA LYS A 148 2.67 20.13 -18.28
C LYS A 148 3.40 18.79 -18.15
N PRO A 149 3.55 18.24 -16.94
CA PRO A 149 4.31 17.02 -16.74
C PRO A 149 3.66 15.87 -17.52
N GLU A 150 4.43 15.22 -18.39
CA GLU A 150 4.00 14.03 -19.12
C GLU A 150 3.46 12.99 -18.13
N LYS A 151 2.30 12.42 -18.46
CA LYS A 151 1.67 11.38 -17.66
C LYS A 151 2.58 10.16 -17.68
N LYS A 152 3.16 9.82 -16.53
CA LYS A 152 3.97 8.61 -16.36
C LYS A 152 3.17 7.39 -16.80
N GLN A 153 3.58 6.77 -17.90
CA GLN A 153 3.01 5.51 -18.36
C GLN A 153 3.36 4.40 -17.36
N PRO A 154 2.45 3.45 -17.09
CA PRO A 154 2.77 2.30 -16.26
C PRO A 154 3.88 1.48 -16.93
N SER A 155 4.84 0.99 -16.15
CA SER A 155 5.88 0.11 -16.66
C SER A 155 5.26 -1.17 -17.23
N SER A 156 5.83 -1.69 -18.33
CA SER A 156 5.36 -2.90 -19.01
C SER A 156 5.32 -4.11 -18.06
N SER A 157 6.26 -4.20 -17.12
CA SER A 157 6.32 -5.23 -16.08
C SER A 157 5.07 -5.27 -15.20
N ARG A 158 4.68 -4.13 -14.61
CA ARG A 158 3.51 -4.04 -13.71
C ARG A 158 2.21 -4.44 -14.41
N ALA A 159 2.11 -4.15 -15.71
CA ALA A 159 0.95 -4.55 -16.50
C ALA A 159 0.92 -6.07 -16.76
N ALA A 160 2.07 -6.73 -16.92
CA ALA A 160 2.16 -8.17 -17.07
C ALA A 160 1.83 -8.90 -15.75
N ASP A 161 2.36 -8.41 -14.63
CA ASP A 161 2.08 -8.95 -13.29
C ASP A 161 0.59 -8.85 -12.96
N GLN A 162 -0.02 -7.70 -13.29
CA GLN A 162 -1.47 -7.48 -13.14
C GLN A 162 -2.28 -8.51 -13.93
N LYS A 163 -1.97 -8.72 -15.22
CA LYS A 163 -2.70 -9.68 -16.07
C LYS A 163 -2.63 -11.11 -15.51
N THR A 164 -1.47 -11.48 -14.98
CA THR A 164 -1.24 -12.81 -14.41
C THR A 164 -2.13 -13.04 -13.20
N ILE A 165 -2.12 -12.11 -12.24
CA ILE A 165 -2.93 -12.22 -11.02
C ILE A 165 -4.43 -12.13 -11.34
N ASP A 166 -4.82 -11.21 -12.21
CA ASP A 166 -6.22 -11.02 -12.59
C ASP A 166 -6.79 -12.23 -13.33
N LYS A 167 -5.98 -12.98 -14.10
CA LYS A 167 -6.45 -14.18 -14.81
C LYS A 167 -7.01 -15.22 -13.84
N ALA A 168 -6.33 -15.46 -12.73
CA ALA A 168 -6.79 -16.38 -11.70
C ALA A 168 -8.06 -15.86 -11.03
N ILE A 169 -8.09 -14.59 -10.61
CA ILE A 169 -9.24 -14.00 -9.91
C ILE A 169 -10.49 -13.95 -10.81
N LEU A 170 -10.34 -13.60 -12.08
CA LEU A 170 -11.46 -13.56 -13.04
C LEU A 170 -12.08 -14.95 -13.25
N SER A 171 -11.30 -16.03 -13.12
CA SER A 171 -11.84 -17.39 -13.17
C SER A 171 -12.73 -17.69 -11.95
N SER A 172 -12.32 -17.26 -10.76
CA SER A 172 -13.12 -17.37 -9.54
C SER A 172 -14.39 -16.51 -9.59
N LEU A 173 -14.31 -15.29 -10.13
CA LEU A 173 -15.46 -14.39 -10.24
C LEU A 173 -16.56 -14.92 -11.17
N LYS A 174 -16.22 -15.70 -12.20
CA LYS A 174 -17.21 -16.32 -13.08
C LYS A 174 -18.05 -17.38 -12.40
N LYS A 175 -17.56 -17.98 -11.31
CA LYS A 175 -18.29 -19.00 -10.54
C LYS A 175 -19.49 -18.39 -9.79
N THR A 176 -19.42 -17.10 -9.46
CA THR A 176 -20.48 -16.38 -8.73
C THR A 176 -21.01 -15.22 -9.59
N PRO A 177 -22.19 -15.36 -10.22
CA PRO A 177 -22.63 -14.48 -11.33
C PRO A 177 -22.76 -13.00 -10.95
N GLU A 178 -23.06 -12.67 -9.69
CA GLU A 178 -23.29 -11.29 -9.26
C GLU A 178 -22.03 -10.58 -8.75
N LEU A 179 -20.96 -11.33 -8.47
CA LEU A 179 -19.80 -10.80 -7.77
C LEU A 179 -18.99 -9.82 -8.63
N ALA A 180 -18.98 -10.01 -9.95
CA ALA A 180 -18.35 -9.07 -10.88
C ALA A 180 -19.07 -7.70 -10.87
N SER A 181 -20.41 -7.70 -10.87
CA SER A 181 -21.22 -6.47 -10.78
C SER A 181 -21.04 -5.78 -9.41
N TYR A 182 -20.99 -6.58 -8.35
CA TYR A 182 -20.72 -6.08 -7.00
C TYR A 182 -19.34 -5.40 -6.91
N LEU A 183 -18.30 -5.99 -7.49
CA LEU A 183 -16.97 -5.39 -7.51
C LEU A 183 -16.94 -4.11 -8.36
N GLY A 184 -17.62 -4.09 -9.51
CA GLY A 184 -17.68 -2.93 -10.42
C GLY A 184 -18.35 -1.70 -9.84
N SER A 185 -19.36 -1.90 -8.99
CA SER A 185 -20.11 -0.80 -8.36
C SER A 185 -19.32 -0.10 -7.24
N SER A 186 -19.61 1.19 -7.03
CA SER A 186 -18.99 2.01 -5.98
C SER A 186 -19.86 2.05 -4.73
N PHE A 187 -19.24 2.01 -3.56
CA PHE A 187 -19.87 2.25 -2.28
C PHE A 187 -20.07 3.75 -2.03
N SER A 188 -21.27 4.12 -1.59
CA SER A 188 -21.63 5.44 -1.09
C SER A 188 -22.72 5.29 -0.04
N LEU A 189 -22.76 6.21 0.93
CA LEU A 189 -23.86 6.32 1.87
C LEU A 189 -24.95 7.22 1.25
N ARG A 190 -26.20 6.77 1.26
CA ARG A 190 -27.36 7.60 0.88
C ARG A 190 -27.89 8.36 2.10
N LYS A 191 -28.66 9.43 1.89
CA LYS A 191 -29.15 10.31 2.97
C LYS A 191 -29.91 9.55 4.06
N ASP A 192 -30.70 8.57 3.65
CA ASP A 192 -31.56 7.71 4.49
C ASP A 192 -30.74 6.67 5.30
N TRP A 193 -29.44 6.53 5.00
CA TRP A 193 -28.53 5.59 5.64
C TRP A 193 -27.70 6.20 6.77
N GLY A 194 -27.65 7.53 6.88
CA GLY A 194 -26.79 8.23 7.84
C GLY A 194 -27.11 7.90 9.30
N GLU A 195 -28.35 7.55 9.60
CA GLU A 195 -28.82 7.26 10.96
C GLU A 195 -28.47 5.82 11.43
N TRP A 196 -28.35 4.87 10.50
CA TRP A 196 -28.23 3.44 10.81
C TRP A 196 -26.80 2.91 10.93
N VAL A 197 -25.79 3.70 10.51
CA VAL A 197 -24.37 3.27 10.55
C VAL A 197 -23.89 3.04 11.99
N HIS A 198 -24.48 3.70 12.98
CA HIS A 198 -24.15 3.48 14.39
C HIS A 198 -24.70 2.15 14.94
N LEU A 199 -25.75 1.59 14.32
CA LEU A 199 -26.48 0.41 14.81
C LEU A 199 -25.93 -0.93 14.27
N GLY A 200 -24.90 -0.91 13.44
CA GLY A 200 -24.22 -2.15 13.00
C GLY A 200 -25.07 -3.07 12.12
N ALA A 201 -26.13 -2.56 11.48
CA ALA A 201 -26.99 -3.35 10.62
C ALA A 201 -26.23 -3.87 9.37
N ASP A 202 -26.30 -5.18 9.16
CA ASP A 202 -25.63 -5.90 8.08
C ASP A 202 -26.19 -5.49 6.71
N VAL A 203 -25.30 -5.10 5.80
CA VAL A 203 -25.65 -4.59 4.46
C VAL A 203 -25.81 -5.76 3.50
N GLY A 204 -26.86 -6.56 3.73
CA GLY A 204 -27.34 -7.58 2.82
C GLY A 204 -28.09 -6.94 1.65
N ASN A 205 -27.72 -7.36 0.43
CA ASN A 205 -28.34 -6.96 -0.82
C ASN A 205 -29.85 -7.30 -0.82
N SER A 206 -30.72 -6.31 -0.61
CA SER A 206 -32.15 -6.46 -0.90
C SER A 206 -32.69 -5.19 -1.55
N THR A 207 -32.92 -5.28 -2.86
CA THR A 207 -34.00 -4.57 -3.53
C THR A 207 -35.29 -4.80 -2.76
N ILE A 208 -35.62 -3.88 -1.85
CA ILE A 208 -36.96 -3.79 -1.28
C ILE A 208 -37.80 -3.10 -2.35
N ASN A 209 -38.48 -3.93 -3.16
CA ASN A 209 -39.62 -3.49 -3.94
C ASN A 209 -40.66 -2.92 -2.96
N LEU A 210 -40.77 -1.59 -2.92
CA LEU A 210 -41.95 -0.92 -2.39
C LEU A 210 -43.10 -1.12 -3.39
N THR A 211 -43.75 -2.28 -3.32
CA THR A 211 -45.08 -2.47 -3.89
C THR A 211 -46.07 -2.64 -2.75
N SER A 212 -46.83 -1.57 -2.52
CA SER A 212 -48.21 -1.55 -2.06
C SER A 212 -48.59 -2.48 -0.89
N ARG A 213 -48.62 -1.93 0.31
CA ARG A 213 -49.59 -2.31 1.36
C ARG A 213 -49.96 -1.09 2.18
N PHE A 214 -50.63 -0.15 1.52
CA PHE A 214 -51.48 0.84 2.15
C PHE A 214 -52.84 0.62 1.50
N LEU A 215 -53.69 -0.16 2.15
CA LEU A 215 -55.16 -0.15 2.00
C LEU A 215 -55.77 -1.16 2.99
N HIS A 216 -56.71 -0.63 3.78
CA HIS A 216 -57.81 -1.28 4.50
C HIS A 216 -57.56 -1.93 5.86
N LEU A 217 -57.87 -1.17 6.92
CA LEU A 217 -58.67 -1.63 8.05
C LEU A 217 -59.36 -0.42 8.70
N ASP A 218 -60.60 -0.17 8.28
CA ASP A 218 -61.64 0.50 9.08
C ASP A 218 -62.90 -0.37 8.94
N LEU A 219 -63.24 -1.01 10.07
CA LEU A 219 -64.43 -1.78 10.51
C LEU A 219 -64.04 -3.11 11.16
#